data_AF-A0A444WEN9-F1
#
_entry.id   AF-A0A444WEN9-F1
#
_cell.length_a   1.000
_cell.length_b   1.000
_cell.length_c   1.000
_cell.angle_alpha   90.00
_cell.angle_beta   90.00
_cell.angle_gamma   90.00
#
_symmetry.space_group_name_H-M   'P 1'
#
loop_
_entity.id
_entity.type
_entity.pdbx_description
1 polymer ?
#
loop_
_entity_poly.entity_id
_entity_poly.type
_entity_poly.pdbx_seq_one_letter_code
_entity_poly.pdbx_strand_id
1 'polypeptide(L)'
;MIIIDLEDTIMPHYASEDMMNYRIMSPQKDGTQEELIVEIKDINDPLLPNAFNIGFGPPDGNGGFLHKVSLPHVNTNRVFSTVIVLAIAFLQQYPGTIIGIDGSDDRRAYLYHRMFRSNYQALSDILIITGVDWYVRLLRNGNVETDELGGPYFKPAGTI
;
A
#
# COMPACT_ATOMS: atom_id res chain seq x y z
N MET A 1 -6.01 2.58 16.57
CA MET A 1 -4.63 2.30 16.12
C MET A 1 -4.68 1.01 15.32
N ILE A 2 -4.08 0.97 14.13
CA ILE A 2 -4.06 -0.26 13.32
C ILE A 2 -2.97 -1.17 13.87
N ILE A 3 -3.33 -2.41 14.20
CA ILE A 3 -2.40 -3.47 14.60
C ILE A 3 -2.34 -4.47 13.45
N ILE A 4 -1.13 -4.82 13.01
CA ILE A 4 -0.93 -5.80 11.94
C ILE A 4 -0.67 -7.16 12.57
N ASP A 5 -1.46 -8.14 12.15
CA ASP A 5 -1.35 -9.54 12.53
C ASP A 5 -1.38 -10.37 11.24
N LEU A 6 -0.22 -10.91 10.86
CA LEU A 6 -0.07 -11.64 9.60
C LEU A 6 -0.78 -13.01 9.62
N GLU A 7 -1.26 -13.46 10.79
CA GLU A 7 -2.04 -14.69 10.95
C GLU A 7 -3.56 -14.41 10.94
N ASP A 8 -4.01 -13.20 11.31
CA ASP A 8 -5.42 -12.77 11.20
C ASP A 8 -5.68 -11.99 9.91
N THR A 9 -6.00 -12.72 8.83
CA THR A 9 -6.26 -12.16 7.50
C THR A 9 -7.58 -12.65 6.90
N ILE A 10 -8.00 -12.02 5.80
CA ILE A 10 -9.14 -12.42 4.98
C ILE A 10 -8.59 -13.16 3.77
N MET A 11 -9.05 -14.40 3.56
CA MET A 11 -8.66 -15.17 2.37
C MET A 11 -9.28 -14.53 1.12
N PRO A 12 -8.47 -14.22 0.07
CA PRO A 12 -9.01 -13.78 -1.21
C PRO A 12 -9.86 -14.86 -1.86
N HIS A 13 -11.02 -14.47 -2.38
CA HIS A 13 -11.84 -15.34 -3.25
C HIS A 13 -11.41 -15.25 -4.72
N TYR A 14 -10.55 -14.29 -5.05
CA TYR A 14 -9.89 -14.17 -6.35
C TYR A 14 -8.45 -13.68 -6.15
N ALA A 15 -7.54 -14.25 -6.93
CA ALA A 15 -6.17 -13.80 -7.11
C ALA A 15 -5.79 -14.00 -8.59
N SER A 16 -5.18 -12.99 -9.21
CA SER A 16 -4.60 -13.13 -10.54
C SER A 16 -3.30 -13.95 -10.50
N GLU A 17 -2.96 -14.60 -11.61
CA GLU A 17 -1.74 -15.42 -11.72
C GLU A 17 -0.46 -14.60 -11.47
N ASP A 18 -0.47 -13.34 -11.89
CA ASP A 18 0.63 -12.40 -11.70
C ASP A 18 0.69 -11.79 -10.29
N MET A 19 -0.24 -12.15 -9.40
CA MET A 19 -0.32 -11.63 -8.03
C MET A 19 -0.55 -10.12 -7.92
N MET A 20 -0.98 -9.45 -9.00
CA MET A 20 -1.23 -8.01 -9.02
C MET A 20 -2.66 -7.63 -8.67
N ASN A 21 -3.62 -8.56 -8.74
CA ASN A 21 -5.03 -8.29 -8.48
C ASN A 21 -5.64 -9.34 -7.55
N TYR A 22 -6.30 -8.87 -6.50
CA TYR A 22 -7.03 -9.72 -5.56
C TYR A 22 -8.43 -9.17 -5.32
N ARG A 23 -9.35 -10.07 -4.93
CA ARG A 23 -10.64 -9.69 -4.37
C ARG A 23 -10.84 -10.38 -3.02
N ILE A 24 -11.27 -9.60 -2.04
CA ILE A 24 -11.57 -10.07 -0.68
C ILE A 24 -12.96 -9.60 -0.26
N MET A 25 -13.66 -10.39 0.56
CA MET A 25 -14.93 -9.97 1.16
C MET A 25 -14.69 -9.42 2.57
N SER A 26 -14.99 -8.14 2.78
CA SER A 26 -14.80 -7.44 4.05
C SER A 26 -16.12 -7.32 4.81
N PRO A 27 -16.24 -7.92 6.02
CA PRO A 27 -17.42 -7.74 6.86
C PRO A 27 -17.57 -6.30 7.33
N GLN A 28 -18.79 -5.76 7.26
CA GLN A 28 -19.16 -4.41 7.69
C GLN A 28 -19.93 -4.42 9.02
N LYS A 29 -19.86 -3.32 9.78
CA LYS A 29 -20.48 -3.19 11.11
C LYS A 29 -22.00 -3.35 11.13
N ASP A 30 -22.67 -3.13 10.00
CA ASP A 30 -24.11 -3.32 9.83
C ASP A 30 -24.50 -4.78 9.51
N GLY A 31 -23.51 -5.68 9.45
CA GLY A 31 -23.70 -7.10 9.13
C GLY A 31 -23.60 -7.41 7.63
N THR A 32 -23.44 -6.40 6.77
CA THR A 32 -23.23 -6.61 5.33
C THR A 32 -21.80 -7.04 5.02
N GLN A 33 -21.56 -7.44 3.77
CA GLN A 33 -20.24 -7.77 3.24
C GLN A 33 -19.96 -6.86 2.05
N GLU A 34 -18.78 -6.26 2.02
CA GLU A 34 -18.32 -5.41 0.92
C GLU A 34 -17.15 -6.08 0.22
N GLU A 35 -17.20 -6.21 -1.10
CA GLU A 35 -16.05 -6.67 -1.87
C GLU A 35 -14.99 -5.56 -1.89
N LEU A 36 -13.72 -5.91 -1.68
CA LEU A 36 -12.60 -5.02 -1.91
C LEU A 36 -11.71 -5.58 -3.01
N ILE A 37 -11.33 -4.72 -3.94
CA ILE A 37 -10.24 -4.96 -4.88
C ILE A 37 -8.96 -4.52 -4.19
N VAL A 38 -7.93 -5.36 -4.26
CA VAL A 38 -6.55 -5.01 -3.90
C VAL A 38 -5.72 -5.10 -5.17
N GLU A 39 -5.14 -3.99 -5.58
CA GLU A 39 -4.37 -3.85 -6.82
C GLU A 39 -2.93 -3.45 -6.50
N ILE A 40 -1.96 -4.14 -7.11
CA ILE A 40 -0.55 -3.79 -7.15
C ILE A 40 -0.26 -3.34 -8.57
N LYS A 41 0.10 -2.08 -8.73
CA LYS A 41 0.28 -1.45 -10.05
C LYS A 41 1.73 -1.02 -10.24
N ASP A 42 2.30 -1.37 -11.39
CA ASP A 42 3.61 -0.85 -11.81
C ASP A 42 3.54 0.67 -11.95
N ILE A 43 4.45 1.38 -11.30
CA ILE A 43 4.54 2.84 -11.37
C ILE A 43 5.07 3.29 -12.74
N ASN A 44 5.86 2.44 -13.41
CA ASN A 44 6.46 2.69 -14.72
C ASN A 44 7.18 4.05 -14.80
N ASP A 45 7.94 4.40 -13.77
CA ASP A 45 8.74 5.63 -13.72
C ASP A 45 10.24 5.29 -13.90
N PRO A 46 10.94 5.92 -14.85
CA PRO A 46 12.37 5.66 -15.10
C PRO A 46 13.29 5.92 -13.90
N LEU A 47 12.89 6.79 -12.97
CA LEU A 47 13.62 7.07 -11.73
C LEU A 47 13.35 6.02 -10.63
N LEU A 48 12.35 5.16 -10.85
CA LEU A 48 11.96 4.05 -9.99
C LEU A 48 11.81 2.74 -10.74
N PRO A 49 12.92 2.17 -11.24
CA PRO A 49 12.85 0.83 -11.79
C PRO A 49 12.33 -0.15 -10.72
N ASN A 50 11.42 -1.04 -11.12
CA ASN A 50 10.85 -2.11 -10.29
C ASN A 50 10.02 -1.63 -9.09
N ALA A 51 9.47 -0.42 -9.16
CA ALA A 51 8.59 0.10 -8.13
C ALA A 51 7.11 -0.06 -8.49
N PHE A 52 6.36 -0.55 -7.52
CA PHE A 52 4.93 -0.78 -7.60
C PHE A 52 4.22 0.03 -6.53
N ASN A 53 2.95 0.33 -6.74
CA ASN A 53 2.08 0.90 -5.73
C ASN A 53 0.96 -0.08 -5.39
N ILE A 54 0.67 -0.27 -4.11
CA ILE A 54 -0.51 -1.02 -3.70
C ILE A 54 -1.65 -0.07 -3.31
N GLY A 55 -2.84 -0.39 -3.78
CA GLY A 55 -4.07 0.29 -3.40
C GLY A 55 -5.21 -0.69 -3.22
N PHE A 56 -6.22 -0.29 -2.44
CA PHE A 56 -7.42 -1.09 -2.27
C PHE A 56 -8.66 -0.23 -1.99
N GLY A 57 -9.82 -0.80 -2.27
CA GLY A 57 -11.13 -0.17 -2.05
C GLY A 57 -12.27 -0.97 -2.70
N PRO A 58 -13.53 -0.54 -2.52
CA PRO A 58 -14.66 -1.20 -3.15
C PRO A 58 -14.66 -0.96 -4.68
N PRO A 59 -15.19 -1.89 -5.49
CA PRO A 59 -15.27 -1.74 -6.93
C PRO A 59 -15.95 -0.44 -7.36
N ASP A 60 -15.45 0.19 -8.42
CA ASP A 60 -16.06 1.40 -9.01
C ASP A 60 -17.08 1.08 -10.13
N GLY A 61 -17.26 -0.20 -10.46
CA GLY A 61 -18.11 -0.69 -11.54
C GLY A 61 -17.48 -0.68 -12.94
N ASN A 62 -16.26 -0.15 -13.09
CA ASN A 62 -15.52 -0.01 -14.35
C ASN A 62 -14.19 -0.80 -14.36
N GLY A 63 -14.04 -1.74 -13.42
CA GLY A 63 -12.83 -2.56 -13.27
C GLY A 63 -11.77 -1.96 -12.35
N GLY A 64 -11.98 -0.75 -11.83
CA GLY A 64 -11.15 -0.12 -10.81
C GLY A 64 -11.81 -0.15 -9.42
N PHE A 65 -11.33 0.71 -8.53
CA PHE A 65 -11.85 0.81 -7.17
C PHE A 65 -11.91 2.25 -6.66
N LEU A 66 -12.80 2.50 -5.72
CA LEU A 66 -13.01 3.81 -5.14
C LEU A 66 -11.96 4.11 -4.07
N HIS A 67 -10.98 4.94 -4.41
CA HIS A 67 -9.85 5.26 -3.51
C HIS A 67 -10.20 6.20 -2.35
N LYS A 68 -11.40 6.79 -2.29
CA LYS A 68 -11.77 7.81 -1.29
C LYS A 68 -12.90 7.38 -0.34
N VAL A 69 -13.34 6.12 -0.43
CA VAL A 69 -14.42 5.61 0.41
C VAL A 69 -13.86 5.12 1.73
N SER A 70 -14.50 5.53 2.83
CA SER A 70 -14.23 5.01 4.16
C SER A 70 -15.31 4.00 4.52
N LEU A 71 -14.96 2.72 4.56
CA LEU A 71 -15.89 1.65 4.88
C LEU A 71 -15.91 1.33 6.37
N PRO A 72 -17.08 1.07 6.97
CA PRO A 72 -17.22 0.73 8.39
C PRO A 72 -16.91 -0.76 8.64
N HIS A 73 -15.67 -1.19 8.35
CA HIS A 73 -15.23 -2.56 8.57
C HIS A 73 -15.48 -3.03 10.02
N VAL A 74 -15.91 -4.29 10.19
CA VAL A 74 -15.99 -4.93 11.52
C VAL A 74 -14.62 -4.94 12.18
N ASN A 75 -13.60 -5.34 11.43
CA ASN A 75 -12.22 -5.38 11.89
C ASN A 75 -11.29 -4.72 10.87
N THR A 76 -10.98 -3.44 11.10
CA THR A 76 -10.04 -2.67 10.27
C THR A 76 -8.63 -3.25 10.30
N ASN A 77 -8.17 -3.78 11.44
CA ASN A 77 -6.84 -4.39 11.58
C ASN A 77 -6.69 -5.58 10.63
N ARG A 78 -7.71 -6.43 10.56
CA ARG A 78 -7.72 -7.61 9.68
C ARG A 78 -7.66 -7.23 8.20
N VAL A 79 -8.36 -6.17 7.79
CA VAL A 79 -8.28 -5.65 6.40
C VAL A 79 -6.87 -5.19 6.08
N PHE A 80 -6.26 -4.37 6.94
CA PHE A 80 -4.89 -3.90 6.71
C PHE A 80 -3.87 -5.03 6.76
N SER A 81 -4.01 -5.99 7.68
CA SER A 81 -3.15 -7.16 7.77
C SER A 81 -3.22 -8.00 6.49
N THR A 82 -4.43 -8.15 5.94
CA THR A 82 -4.63 -8.82 4.64
C THR A 82 -3.86 -8.10 3.53
N VAL A 83 -4.01 -6.78 3.41
CA VAL A 83 -3.30 -5.99 2.38
C VAL A 83 -1.78 -6.12 2.52
N ILE A 84 -1.25 -6.10 3.75
CA ILE A 84 0.19 -6.27 4.00
C ILE A 84 0.65 -7.69 3.64
N VAL A 85 -0.09 -8.75 4.00
CA VAL A 85 0.25 -10.13 3.61
C VAL A 85 0.25 -10.31 2.10
N LEU A 86 -0.71 -9.72 1.38
CA LEU A 86 -0.73 -9.77 -0.08
C LEU A 86 0.47 -9.04 -0.71
N ALA A 87 0.87 -7.89 -0.14
CA ALA A 87 2.08 -7.19 -0.56
C ALA A 87 3.35 -8.03 -0.30
N ILE A 88 3.45 -8.69 0.86
CA ILE A 88 4.56 -9.60 1.18
C ILE A 88 4.62 -10.76 0.18
N ALA A 89 3.47 -11.38 -0.12
CA ALA A 89 3.40 -12.49 -1.05
C ALA A 89 3.88 -12.09 -2.46
N PHE A 90 3.51 -10.89 -2.93
CA PHE A 90 4.02 -10.33 -4.18
C PHE A 90 5.54 -10.11 -4.14
N LEU A 91 6.07 -9.48 -3.09
CA LEU A 91 7.51 -9.21 -2.95
C LEU A 91 8.34 -10.50 -2.89
N GLN A 92 7.78 -11.58 -2.34
CA GLN A 92 8.40 -12.91 -2.34
C GLN A 92 8.42 -13.55 -3.73
N GLN A 93 7.35 -13.38 -4.51
CA GLN A 93 7.25 -13.90 -5.88
C GLN A 93 8.14 -13.11 -6.87
N TYR A 94 8.32 -11.81 -6.63
CA TYR A 94 9.13 -10.92 -7.48
C TYR A 94 10.28 -10.26 -6.68
N PRO A 95 11.36 -11.02 -6.38
CA PRO A 95 12.50 -10.48 -5.65
C PRO A 95 13.12 -9.26 -6.36
N GLY A 96 13.52 -8.26 -5.57
CA GLY A 96 14.16 -7.03 -6.08
C GLY A 96 13.17 -5.93 -6.51
N THR A 97 11.86 -6.16 -6.36
CA THR A 97 10.83 -5.14 -6.48
C THR A 97 10.62 -4.39 -5.17
N ILE A 98 10.02 -3.20 -5.25
CA ILE A 98 9.59 -2.42 -4.09
C ILE A 98 8.09 -2.08 -4.23
N ILE A 99 7.36 -2.10 -3.12
CA ILE A 99 5.97 -1.66 -3.06
C ILE A 99 5.88 -0.39 -2.20
N GLY A 100 5.36 0.67 -2.80
CA GLY A 100 4.91 1.85 -2.08
C GLY A 100 3.47 1.70 -1.60
N ILE A 101 3.22 2.22 -0.40
CA ILE A 101 1.88 2.37 0.17
C ILE A 101 1.64 3.86 0.36
N ASP A 102 0.96 4.50 -0.59
CA ASP A 102 0.64 5.93 -0.51
C ASP A 102 -0.84 6.19 -0.25
N GLY A 103 -1.09 7.21 0.55
CA GLY A 103 -2.42 7.74 0.80
C GLY A 103 -2.83 8.69 -0.32
N SER A 104 -4.03 8.49 -0.85
CA SER A 104 -4.65 9.44 -1.81
C SER A 104 -4.80 10.87 -1.26
N ASP A 105 -4.64 11.05 0.05
CA ASP A 105 -4.59 12.32 0.75
C ASP A 105 -3.66 12.22 1.98
N ASP A 106 -3.41 13.37 2.62
CA ASP A 106 -2.51 13.46 3.78
C ASP A 106 -3.02 12.70 5.01
N ARG A 107 -4.34 12.52 5.14
CA ARG A 107 -4.91 11.76 6.27
C ARG A 107 -4.59 10.28 6.12
N ARG A 108 -4.71 9.74 4.91
CA ARG A 108 -4.33 8.35 4.60
C ARG A 108 -2.83 8.14 4.66
N ALA A 109 -2.04 9.09 4.16
CA ALA A 109 -0.58 9.02 4.27
C ALA A 109 -0.16 8.98 5.75
N TYR A 110 -0.77 9.84 6.58
CA TYR A 110 -0.55 9.82 8.03
C TYR A 110 -1.02 8.52 8.69
N LEU A 111 -2.15 7.95 8.27
CA LEU A 111 -2.65 6.66 8.73
C LEU A 111 -1.62 5.54 8.48
N TYR A 112 -1.09 5.45 7.27
CA TYR A 112 -0.10 4.43 6.89
C TYR A 112 1.22 4.64 7.61
N HIS A 113 1.68 5.89 7.72
CA HIS A 113 2.87 6.20 8.53
C HIS A 113 2.70 5.73 9.98
N ARG A 114 1.55 6.03 10.60
CA ARG A 114 1.26 5.58 11.97
C ARG A 114 1.18 4.06 12.08
N MET A 115 0.57 3.40 11.10
CA MET A 115 0.46 1.95 11.02
C MET A 115 1.85 1.28 10.96
N PHE A 116 2.72 1.71 10.05
CA PHE A 116 4.07 1.14 9.96
C PHE A 116 4.90 1.44 11.21
N ARG A 117 4.79 2.65 11.76
CA ARG A 117 5.51 2.99 12.99
C ARG A 117 5.07 2.16 14.19
N SER A 118 3.77 1.91 14.38
CA SER A 118 3.28 1.11 15.51
C SER A 118 3.55 -0.39 15.36
N ASN A 119 3.75 -0.87 14.14
CA ASN A 119 3.99 -2.29 13.84
C ASN A 119 5.43 -2.57 13.39
N TYR A 120 6.34 -1.60 13.54
CA TYR A 120 7.71 -1.68 13.01
C TYR A 120 8.43 -2.93 13.48
N GLN A 121 8.44 -3.21 14.78
CA GLN A 121 9.13 -4.36 15.35
C GLN A 121 8.61 -5.70 14.79
N ALA A 122 7.29 -5.81 14.54
CA ALA A 122 6.69 -7.03 14.02
C ALA A 122 6.98 -7.22 12.52
N LEU A 123 7.14 -6.12 11.79
CA LEU A 123 7.35 -6.15 10.34
C LEU A 123 8.83 -6.11 9.94
N SER A 124 9.73 -5.58 10.80
CA SER A 124 11.15 -5.39 10.48
C SER A 124 11.91 -6.71 10.28
N ASP A 125 11.40 -7.81 10.82
CA ASP A 125 12.00 -9.13 10.64
C ASP A 125 11.70 -9.74 9.25
N ILE A 126 10.72 -9.16 8.54
CA ILE A 126 10.20 -9.66 7.26
C ILE A 126 10.43 -8.66 6.12
N LEU A 127 10.34 -7.36 6.42
CA LEU A 127 10.36 -6.27 5.47
C LEU A 127 11.44 -5.25 5.79
N ILE A 128 12.09 -4.76 4.74
CA ILE A 128 12.87 -3.51 4.81
C ILE A 128 11.90 -2.35 4.61
N ILE A 129 11.55 -1.65 5.69
CA ILE A 129 10.63 -0.51 5.65
C ILE A 129 11.42 0.79 5.56
N THR A 130 11.21 1.54 4.48
CA THR A 130 11.82 2.86 4.30
C THR A 130 10.73 3.93 4.23
N GLY A 131 10.81 4.94 5.11
CA GLY A 131 9.95 6.12 5.03
C GLY A 131 10.54 7.11 4.04
N VAL A 132 9.82 7.42 2.97
CA VAL A 132 10.35 8.23 1.88
C VAL A 132 9.39 9.40 1.60
N ASP A 133 9.76 10.62 2.02
CA ASP A 133 9.03 11.87 1.71
C ASP A 133 8.95 12.14 0.19
N TRP A 134 9.79 11.42 -0.56
CA TRP A 134 10.02 11.52 -2.00
C TRP A 134 8.98 10.76 -2.87
N TYR A 135 8.34 9.69 -2.38
CA TYR A 135 7.31 8.92 -3.12
C TYR A 135 6.04 9.76 -3.39
N VAL A 136 5.74 10.68 -2.48
CA VAL A 136 4.54 11.53 -2.49
C VAL A 136 4.66 12.70 -3.49
N ARG A 137 5.87 13.20 -3.78
CA ARG A 137 6.07 14.39 -4.64
C ARG A 137 6.17 14.04 -6.13
N LEU A 138 6.88 12.97 -6.47
CA LEU A 138 7.01 12.48 -7.84
C LEU A 138 5.62 12.10 -8.42
N LEU A 139 4.82 11.34 -7.66
CA LEU A 139 3.52 10.82 -8.12
C LEU A 139 2.37 11.84 -8.09
N ARG A 140 2.39 12.83 -7.19
CA ARG A 140 1.27 13.81 -7.10
C ARG A 140 1.35 14.89 -8.17
N ASN A 141 2.55 15.40 -8.51
CA ASN A 141 2.68 16.64 -9.29
C ASN A 141 3.73 16.59 -10.43
N GLY A 142 4.52 15.52 -10.55
CA GLY A 142 5.59 15.41 -11.56
C GLY A 142 6.77 16.38 -11.37
N ASN A 143 6.81 17.13 -10.27
CA ASN A 143 7.87 18.09 -9.97
C ASN A 143 8.79 17.53 -8.89
N VAL A 144 10.03 17.22 -9.26
CA VAL A 144 11.11 16.89 -8.33
C VAL A 144 12.16 17.98 -8.45
N GLU A 145 12.71 18.42 -7.31
CA GLU A 145 13.89 19.31 -7.33
C GLU A 145 15.03 18.53 -7.99
N THR A 146 15.67 19.11 -9.00
CA THR A 146 16.83 18.49 -9.65
C THR A 146 18.13 19.09 -9.12
N ASP A 147 19.18 18.29 -9.08
CA ASP A 147 20.52 18.73 -8.78
C ASP A 147 21.11 19.48 -9.99
N GLU A 148 22.34 19.97 -9.85
CA GLU A 148 23.04 20.69 -10.91
C GLU A 148 23.29 19.85 -12.17
N LEU A 149 23.12 18.53 -12.10
CA LEU A 149 23.28 17.57 -13.20
C LEU A 149 21.95 17.14 -13.83
N GLY A 150 20.82 17.69 -13.36
CA GLY A 150 19.50 17.29 -13.82
C GLY A 150 19.05 15.93 -13.25
N GLY A 151 19.83 15.36 -12.33
CA GLY A 151 19.42 14.22 -11.51
C GLY A 151 18.47 14.70 -10.42
N PRO A 152 17.67 13.83 -9.79
CA PRO A 152 16.79 14.26 -8.72
C PRO A 152 17.61 14.62 -7.46
N TYR A 153 17.34 15.78 -6.87
CA TYR A 153 18.02 16.31 -5.69
C TYR A 153 17.27 15.89 -4.41
N PHE A 154 17.99 15.22 -3.51
CA PHE A 154 17.44 14.69 -2.28
C PHE A 154 18.08 15.37 -1.07
N LYS A 155 17.28 16.08 -0.26
CA LYS A 155 17.73 16.46 1.10
C LYS A 155 17.50 15.26 2.02
N PRO A 156 18.52 14.72 2.70
CA PRO A 156 18.28 13.71 3.73
C PRO A 156 17.40 14.32 4.82
N ALA A 157 16.21 13.76 5.01
CA ALA A 157 15.46 13.98 6.23
C ALA A 157 16.25 13.32 7.36
N GLY A 158 16.49 14.05 8.45
CA GLY A 158 17.24 13.57 9.60
C GLY A 158 16.79 12.18 10.02
N THR A 159 17.77 11.35 10.37
CA THR A 159 17.63 9.98 10.86
C THR A 159 16.50 9.88 11.89
N ILE A 160 15.58 8.93 11.68
CA ILE A 160 14.55 8.54 12.66
C ILE A 160 15.23 7.82 13.82
#